data_AF-A0A940ZM94-F1
#
_entry.id   AF-A0A940ZM94-F1
#
_cell.length_a   1.000
_cell.length_b   1.000
_cell.length_c   1.000
_cell.angle_alpha   90.00
_cell.angle_beta   90.00
_cell.angle_gamma   90.00
#
_symmetry.space_group_name_H-M   'P 1'
#
loop_
_entity.id
_entity.type
_entity.pdbx_description
1 polymer ?
#
loop_
_entity_poly.entity_id
_entity_poly.type
_entity_poly.pdbx_seq_one_letter_code
_entity_poly.pdbx_strand_id
1 'polypeptide(L)'
;MFVKITDPTMSVYDSGHLIGTARFTLSPDSEAALLDLVNYGVTPKSLIFLNVDFYQPTEYYNPPHQIEPVKRKGILRAVFTSDTKELSTIEIRFSFDAIPRGIRTGDRYYFDSIGYYNIQVESIDEVNY
;
A
#
# COMPACT_ATOMS: atom_id res chain seq x y z
N MET A 1 -17.25 13.20 -4.47
CA MET A 1 -16.51 12.24 -3.58
C MET A 1 -15.77 11.23 -4.44
N PHE A 2 -14.68 10.65 -3.96
CA PHE A 2 -14.02 9.55 -4.67
C PHE A 2 -14.79 8.24 -4.50
N VAL A 3 -14.91 7.48 -5.58
CA VAL A 3 -15.72 6.25 -5.64
C VAL A 3 -14.94 5.03 -6.13
N LYS A 4 -13.72 5.22 -6.64
CA LYS A 4 -12.90 4.15 -7.21
C LYS A 4 -11.41 4.49 -7.16
N ILE A 5 -10.58 3.46 -6.97
CA ILE A 5 -9.12 3.55 -7.02
C ILE A 5 -8.59 2.67 -8.16
N THR A 6 -7.66 3.20 -8.95
CA THR A 6 -6.98 2.47 -10.03
C THR A 6 -5.47 2.66 -10.00
N ASP A 7 -4.76 1.70 -10.57
CA ASP A 7 -3.29 1.67 -10.69
C ASP A 7 -2.53 1.92 -9.37
N PRO A 8 -2.88 1.24 -8.27
CA PRO A 8 -2.18 1.41 -7.01
C PRO A 8 -0.74 0.88 -7.12
N THR A 9 0.19 1.71 -6.69
CA THR A 9 1.61 1.36 -6.53
C THR A 9 2.08 1.86 -5.19
N MET A 10 3.13 1.26 -4.65
CA MET A 10 3.69 1.72 -3.38
C MET A 10 5.19 1.67 -3.35
N SER A 11 5.82 2.79 -3.01
CA SER A 11 7.23 2.83 -2.65
C SER A 11 7.37 2.47 -1.17
N VAL A 12 8.22 1.50 -0.85
CA VAL A 12 8.39 0.99 0.53
C VAL A 12 9.76 1.39 1.05
N TYR A 13 9.79 1.84 2.30
CA TYR A 13 10.99 2.33 2.97
C TYR A 13 11.26 1.55 4.27
N ASP A 14 12.55 1.35 4.54
CA ASP A 14 13.09 0.84 5.79
C ASP A 14 14.07 1.85 6.38
N SER A 15 13.85 2.27 7.62
CA SER A 15 14.79 3.15 8.33
C SER A 15 15.22 4.39 7.52
N GLY A 16 14.27 4.95 6.74
CA GLY A 16 14.47 6.10 5.86
C GLY A 16 14.98 5.78 4.44
N HIS A 17 15.40 4.55 4.16
CA HIS A 17 15.93 4.14 2.86
C HIS A 17 14.85 3.45 2.03
N LEU A 18 14.76 3.80 0.74
CA LEU A 18 13.90 3.09 -0.19
C LEU A 18 14.41 1.65 -0.33
N ILE A 19 13.52 0.67 -0.13
CA ILE A 19 13.84 -0.75 -0.29
C ILE A 19 13.25 -1.36 -1.56
N GLY A 20 12.31 -0.68 -2.21
CA GLY A 20 11.77 -1.04 -3.51
C GLY A 20 10.34 -0.54 -3.71
N THR A 21 9.72 -1.01 -4.79
CA THR A 21 8.35 -0.62 -5.16
C THR A 21 7.48 -1.86 -5.32
N ALA A 22 6.21 -1.75 -4.96
CA ALA A 22 5.23 -2.81 -5.09
C ALA A 22 4.11 -2.41 -6.06
N ARG A 23 3.68 -3.37 -6.87
CA ARG A 23 2.39 -3.36 -7.58
C ARG A 23 1.51 -4.44 -6.98
N PHE A 24 0.21 -4.17 -6.90
CA PHE A 24 -0.74 -5.07 -6.25
C PHE A 24 -2.16 -4.74 -6.67
N THR A 25 -3.09 -5.61 -6.31
CA THR A 25 -4.52 -5.33 -6.35
C THR A 25 -5.01 -5.07 -4.93
N LEU A 26 -5.87 -4.06 -4.76
CA LEU A 26 -6.56 -3.84 -3.48
C LEU A 26 -7.64 -4.91 -3.30
N SER A 27 -7.76 -5.48 -2.10
CA SER A 27 -8.99 -6.19 -1.77
C SER A 27 -10.18 -5.21 -1.76
N PRO A 28 -11.43 -5.67 -2.00
CA PRO A 28 -12.60 -4.80 -1.96
C PRO A 28 -12.72 -4.00 -0.65
N ASP A 29 -12.46 -4.66 0.48
CA ASP A 29 -12.48 -4.00 1.81
C ASP A 29 -11.37 -2.95 1.95
N SER A 30 -10.21 -3.16 1.33
CA SER A 30 -9.08 -2.23 1.38
C SER A 30 -9.30 -1.02 0.48
N GLU A 31 -9.90 -1.22 -0.69
CA GLU A 31 -10.32 -0.11 -1.55
C GLU A 31 -11.35 0.76 -0.84
N ALA A 32 -12.38 0.15 -0.24
CA ALA A 32 -13.38 0.87 0.55
C ALA A 32 -12.75 1.65 1.71
N ALA A 33 -11.84 1.04 2.46
CA ALA A 33 -11.16 1.70 3.58
C ALA A 33 -10.27 2.88 3.13
N LEU A 34 -9.60 2.77 1.99
CA LEU A 34 -8.81 3.87 1.42
C LEU A 34 -9.71 5.00 0.89
N LEU A 35 -10.86 4.66 0.31
CA LEU A 35 -11.86 5.66 -0.08
C LEU A 35 -12.43 6.39 1.15
N ASP A 36 -12.72 5.67 2.23
CA ASP A 36 -13.17 6.28 3.49
C ASP A 36 -12.10 7.17 4.12
N LEU A 37 -10.83 6.76 4.04
CA LEU A 37 -9.70 7.57 4.49
C LEU A 37 -9.65 8.90 3.73
N VAL A 38 -9.69 8.88 2.40
CA VAL A 38 -9.54 10.10 1.60
C VAL A 38 -10.79 10.98 1.68
N ASN A 39 -11.99 10.39 1.64
CA ASN A 39 -13.23 11.17 1.65
C ASN A 39 -13.60 11.70 3.05
N TYR A 40 -13.29 10.96 4.11
CA TYR A 40 -13.83 11.22 5.45
C TYR A 40 -12.77 11.26 6.55
N GLY A 41 -11.48 11.05 6.24
CA GLY A 41 -10.40 11.04 7.22
C GLY A 41 -10.40 9.81 8.14
N VAL A 42 -11.13 8.75 7.79
CA VAL A 42 -11.22 7.53 8.62
C VAL A 42 -9.97 6.68 8.41
N THR A 43 -9.12 6.59 9.43
CA THR A 43 -7.89 5.77 9.35
C THR A 43 -8.22 4.28 9.27
N PRO A 44 -7.75 3.55 8.23
CA PRO A 44 -7.94 2.11 8.13
C PRO A 44 -7.28 1.37 9.29
N LYS A 45 -7.99 0.43 9.91
CA LYS A 45 -7.40 -0.44 10.94
C LYS A 45 -6.42 -1.44 10.34
N SER A 46 -6.69 -1.87 9.11
CA SER A 46 -5.84 -2.77 8.33
C SER A 46 -6.10 -2.60 6.85
N LEU A 47 -5.11 -2.92 6.03
CA LEU A 47 -5.23 -3.04 4.57
C LEU A 47 -4.71 -4.41 4.13
N ILE A 48 -5.31 -4.97 3.09
CA ILE A 48 -4.93 -6.26 2.49
C ILE A 48 -4.69 -6.02 1.00
N PHE A 49 -3.45 -6.29 0.59
CA PHE A 49 -3.02 -6.21 -0.79
C PHE A 49 -2.85 -7.62 -1.34
N LEU A 50 -3.32 -7.82 -2.58
CA LEU A 50 -3.35 -9.11 -3.27
C LEU A 50 -2.37 -9.08 -4.45
N ASN A 51 -1.82 -10.23 -4.81
CA ASN A 51 -0.90 -10.40 -5.95
C ASN A 51 0.24 -9.36 -5.90
N VAL A 52 0.89 -9.24 -4.75
CA VAL A 52 1.90 -8.23 -4.52
C VAL A 52 3.18 -8.64 -5.24
N ASP A 53 3.55 -7.87 -6.25
CA ASP A 53 4.80 -8.00 -6.99
C ASP A 53 5.75 -6.86 -6.57
N PHE A 54 6.83 -7.22 -5.89
CA PHE A 54 7.83 -6.32 -5.38
C PHE A 54 9.02 -6.24 -6.34
N TYR A 55 9.16 -5.10 -7.02
CA TYR A 55 10.16 -4.89 -8.06
C TYR A 55 11.10 -3.73 -7.70
N GLN A 56 12.21 -3.65 -8.46
CA GLN A 56 13.32 -2.72 -8.17
C GLN A 56 13.81 -2.81 -6.71
N PRO A 57 14.09 -4.01 -6.18
CA PRO A 57 14.60 -4.14 -4.82
C PRO A 57 15.99 -3.52 -4.73
N THR A 58 16.28 -2.84 -3.62
CA THR A 58 17.66 -2.43 -3.32
C THR A 58 18.42 -3.58 -2.65
N GLU A 59 19.74 -3.42 -2.50
CA GLU A 59 20.58 -4.40 -1.80
C GLU A 59 20.17 -4.60 -0.32
N TYR A 60 19.44 -3.64 0.26
CA TYR A 60 18.93 -3.65 1.63
C TYR A 60 17.55 -4.30 1.76
N TYR A 61 16.98 -4.85 0.68
CA TYR A 61 15.67 -5.49 0.72
C TYR A 61 15.71 -6.77 1.55
N ASN A 62 15.08 -6.72 2.72
CA ASN A 62 14.77 -7.89 3.53
C ASN A 62 13.26 -8.20 3.43
N PRO A 63 12.86 -9.31 2.79
CA PRO A 63 11.45 -9.61 2.59
C PRO A 63 10.78 -9.95 3.94
N PRO A 64 9.57 -9.44 4.21
CA PRO A 64 8.88 -9.74 5.47
C PRO A 64 8.59 -11.24 5.58
N HIS A 65 8.73 -11.79 6.79
CA HIS A 65 8.47 -13.20 7.10
C HIS A 65 7.13 -13.33 7.84
N GLN A 66 6.49 -14.50 7.75
CA GLN A 66 5.18 -14.73 8.40
C GLN A 66 5.22 -14.70 9.93
N ILE A 67 6.40 -14.87 10.52
CA ILE A 67 6.57 -15.07 11.97
C ILE A 67 6.63 -13.72 12.71
N GLU A 68 7.24 -12.70 12.10
CA GLU A 68 7.48 -11.41 12.74
C GLU A 68 7.03 -10.26 11.83
N PRO A 69 6.10 -9.40 12.28
CA PRO A 69 5.71 -8.21 11.53
C PRO A 69 6.93 -7.30 11.33
N VAL A 70 7.10 -6.79 10.12
CA VAL A 70 8.18 -5.84 9.82
C VAL A 70 7.62 -4.44 9.73
N LYS A 71 8.14 -3.53 10.55
CA LYS A 71 7.78 -2.11 10.52
C LYS A 71 8.31 -1.47 9.25
N ARG A 72 7.44 -0.80 8.50
CA ARG A 72 7.77 -0.12 7.25
C ARG A 72 7.12 1.26 7.20
N LYS A 73 7.67 2.11 6.34
CA LYS A 73 6.96 3.28 5.82
C LYS A 73 6.65 3.05 4.36
N GLY A 74 5.54 3.60 3.89
CA GLY A 74 5.14 3.48 2.51
C GLY A 74 4.53 4.77 2.00
N ILE A 75 4.70 4.94 0.70
CA ILE A 75 4.03 5.97 -0.07
C ILE A 75 3.17 5.26 -1.10
N LEU A 76 1.87 5.19 -0.86
CA LEU A 76 0.89 4.67 -1.81
C LEU A 76 0.57 5.78 -2.81
N ARG A 77 0.67 5.45 -4.11
CA ARG A 77 0.22 6.31 -5.20
C ARG A 77 -0.84 5.57 -5.97
N ALA A 78 -1.98 6.20 -6.19
CA ALA A 78 -3.04 5.66 -7.02
C ALA A 78 -3.86 6.78 -7.65
N VAL A 79 -4.60 6.43 -8.70
CA VAL A 79 -5.56 7.34 -9.35
C VAL A 79 -6.92 7.12 -8.70
N PHE A 80 -7.48 8.19 -8.14
CA PHE A 80 -8.80 8.21 -7.55
C PHE A 80 -9.79 8.84 -8.53
N THR A 81 -10.90 8.15 -8.78
CA THR A 81 -11.98 8.65 -9.64
C THR A 81 -13.12 9.18 -8.79
N SER A 82 -13.57 10.40 -9.05
CA SER A 82 -14.74 10.98 -8.39
C SER A 82 -16.06 10.45 -8.96
N ASP A 83 -17.16 10.68 -8.24
CA ASP A 83 -18.53 10.55 -8.72
C ASP A 83 -18.81 11.38 -9.99
N THR A 84 -18.17 12.54 -10.14
CA THR A 84 -18.19 13.39 -11.34
C THR A 84 -17.28 12.91 -12.47
N LYS A 85 -16.58 11.77 -12.30
CA LYS A 85 -15.59 11.20 -13.23
C LYS A 85 -14.29 11.98 -13.38
N GLU A 86 -14.03 12.91 -12.48
CA GLU A 86 -12.74 13.58 -12.38
C GLU A 86 -11.69 12.61 -11.82
N LEU A 87 -10.45 12.74 -12.30
CA LEU A 87 -9.33 11.88 -11.93
C LEU A 87 -8.31 12.71 -11.15
N SER A 88 -7.96 12.25 -9.95
CA SER A 88 -6.94 12.85 -9.11
C SER A 88 -5.89 11.80 -8.76
N THR A 89 -4.62 12.14 -8.89
CA THR A 89 -3.54 11.27 -8.38
C THR A 89 -3.31 11.61 -6.92
N ILE A 90 -3.49 10.64 -6.04
CA ILE A 90 -3.35 10.82 -4.60
C ILE A 90 -2.14 10.04 -4.11
N GLU A 91 -1.36 10.69 -3.27
CA GLU A 91 -0.21 10.16 -2.58
C GLU A 91 -0.52 10.08 -1.08
N ILE A 92 -0.55 8.86 -0.53
CA ILE A 92 -0.82 8.62 0.89
C ILE A 92 0.46 8.10 1.53
N ARG A 93 0.94 8.83 2.55
CA ARG A 93 2.11 8.45 3.33
C ARG A 93 1.69 7.84 4.64
N PHE A 94 2.15 6.63 4.93
CA PHE A 94 1.81 5.96 6.18
C PHE A 94 2.93 5.05 6.66
N SER A 95 2.95 4.82 7.97
CA SER A 95 3.73 3.76 8.62
C SER A 95 2.81 2.58 8.96
N PHE A 96 3.36 1.36 8.93
CA PHE A 96 2.60 0.13 9.11
C PHE A 96 3.49 -1.05 9.47
N ASP A 97 2.86 -2.07 10.02
CA ASP A 97 3.45 -3.39 10.23
C ASP A 97 3.03 -4.31 9.08
N ALA A 98 3.99 -4.82 8.32
CA ALA A 98 3.77 -5.69 7.18
C ALA A 98 3.83 -7.17 7.59
N ILE A 99 2.78 -7.93 7.28
CA ILE A 99 2.70 -9.38 7.53
C ILE A 99 2.28 -10.09 6.24
N PRO A 100 3.13 -10.94 5.65
CA PRO A 100 2.74 -11.79 4.54
C PRO A 100 1.62 -12.74 4.95
N ARG A 101 0.64 -12.92 4.07
CA ARG A 101 -0.48 -13.84 4.25
C ARG A 101 -0.51 -14.79 3.05
N GLY A 102 -0.58 -16.10 3.29
CA GLY A 102 -0.57 -17.12 2.23
C GLY A 102 0.78 -17.81 2.04
N ILE A 103 0.82 -18.79 1.13
CA ILE A 103 1.99 -19.64 0.92
C ILE A 103 3.01 -18.83 0.12
N ARG A 104 4.23 -18.68 0.65
CA ARG A 104 5.35 -18.21 -0.19
C ARG A 104 5.59 -19.26 -1.27
N THR A 105 5.14 -19.01 -2.49
CA THR A 105 5.77 -19.60 -3.66
C THR A 105 7.23 -19.13 -3.64
N GLY A 106 8.21 -19.96 -4.02
CA GLY A 106 9.64 -19.72 -3.73
C GLY A 106 10.27 -18.42 -4.27
N ASP A 107 9.48 -17.53 -4.87
CA ASP A 107 9.86 -16.17 -5.25
C ASP A 107 9.73 -15.21 -4.05
N ARG A 108 10.88 -14.66 -3.61
CA ARG A 108 10.95 -13.71 -2.48
C ARG A 108 10.40 -12.31 -2.80
N TYR A 109 10.02 -12.07 -4.05
CA TYR A 109 9.49 -10.80 -4.54
C TYR A 109 7.98 -10.83 -4.76
N TYR A 110 7.38 -12.02 -4.78
CA TYR A 110 5.96 -12.18 -4.98
C TYR A 110 5.27 -12.67 -3.70
N PHE A 111 4.11 -12.10 -3.42
CA PHE A 111 3.25 -12.52 -2.31
C PHE A 111 1.79 -12.59 -2.76
N ASP A 112 1.13 -13.72 -2.53
CA ASP A 112 -0.30 -13.85 -2.82
C ASP A 112 -1.12 -12.79 -2.09
N SER A 113 -0.75 -12.51 -0.84
CA SER A 113 -1.29 -11.37 -0.11
C SER A 113 -0.34 -10.85 0.96
N ILE A 114 -0.45 -9.56 1.26
CA ILE A 114 0.21 -8.93 2.41
C ILE A 114 -0.82 -8.11 3.17
N GLY A 115 -0.87 -8.31 4.48
CA GLY A 115 -1.69 -7.52 5.40
C GLY A 115 -0.85 -6.44 6.07
N TYR A 116 -1.37 -5.21 6.06
CA TYR A 116 -0.81 -4.06 6.77
C TYR A 116 -1.66 -3.73 7.98
N TYR A 117 -1.00 -3.55 9.11
CA TYR A 117 -1.62 -3.33 10.42
C TYR A 117 -0.93 -2.18 11.14
N ASN A 118 -1.51 -1.72 12.25
CA ASN A 118 -0.97 -0.61 13.05
C ASN A 118 -0.68 0.63 12.20
N ILE A 119 -1.58 0.91 11.26
CA ILE A 119 -1.43 1.96 10.25
C ILE A 119 -1.48 3.33 10.91
N GLN A 120 -0.49 4.17 10.63
CA GLN A 120 -0.49 5.58 11.01
C GLN A 120 -0.30 6.41 9.74
N VAL A 121 -1.31 7.22 9.42
CA VAL A 121 -1.28 8.12 8.26
C VAL A 121 -0.50 9.37 8.62
N GLU A 122 0.53 9.67 7.85
CA GLU A 122 1.41 10.83 8.02
C GLU A 122 0.90 12.02 7.18
N SER A 123 0.54 11.77 5.92
CA SER A 123 -0.04 12.79 5.03
C SER A 123 -0.88 12.16 3.90
N ILE A 124 -1.74 12.99 3.32
CA ILE A 124 -2.53 12.69 2.13
C ILE A 124 -2.42 13.93 1.25
N ASP A 125 -1.86 13.76 0.05
CA ASP A 125 -1.57 14.86 -0.85
C ASP A 125 -2.08 14.53 -2.25
N GLU A 126 -2.78 15.48 -2.89
CA GLU A 126 -3.07 15.41 -4.32
C GLU A 126 -1.84 15.92 -5.09
N VAL A 127 -1.36 15.13 -6.06
CA VAL A 127 -0.13 15.42 -6.79
C VAL A 127 -0.42 15.61 -8.28
N ASN A 128 0.12 16.70 -8.84
CA ASN A 128 0.10 16.98 -10.28
C ASN A 128 1.52 16.75 -10.80
N TYR A 129 1.69 15.78 -11.70
CA TYR A 129 2.96 15.49 -12.37
C TYR A 129 3.05 16.19 -13.73
#